data_AF-A0A370FST3-F1
#
_entry.id   AF-A0A370FST3-F1
#
_cell.length_a   1.000
_cell.length_b   1.000
_cell.length_c   1.000
_cell.angle_alpha   90.00
_cell.angle_beta   90.00
_cell.angle_gamma   90.00
#
_symmetry.space_group_name_H-M   'P 1'
#
loop_
_entity.id
_entity.type
_entity.pdbx_description
1 polymer ?
#
loop_
_entity_poly.entity_id
_entity_poly.type
_entity_poly.pdbx_seq_one_letter_code
_entity_poly.pdbx_strand_id
1 'polypeptide(L)'
;MAYDHDRGMPFTIVRKGYDKDEVRRYYDRFDSELRLTATDRDAAAAQARELAIQLEDARDEIDELRRDVDRLSVPPTTAEGMSERISRMLRLASDEASEVRAKAEADAAEMVSVAEQESERLRQLYETKMSELEDRRAALEREHEQTMTAARAEGTRIVEAAVAERDRLTAEAEAKRAQVQQDFEITMAERRAKALAAIEELETNSKAEAHRRLTDASREAQRRLQVATEQSERKIAHAKELAEELRVLRSRILAQLLGIRGQLDSVPAMLASVNRESELLDNAESSAASDGESADSGDGSDESDSPSDEQLPARTK
;
A
#
# COMPACT_ATOMS: atom_id res chain seq x y z
N MET A 1 111.14 -51.03 -75.68
CA MET A 1 111.11 -49.89 -74.73
C MET A 1 110.47 -50.39 -73.45
N ALA A 2 110.97 -49.98 -72.27
CA ALA A 2 110.47 -50.35 -70.93
C ALA A 2 110.29 -51.89 -70.69
N TYR A 3 111.04 -52.59 -69.84
CA TYR A 3 111.45 -52.21 -68.48
C TYR A 3 110.31 -51.55 -67.69
N ASP A 4 109.23 -52.28 -67.45
CA ASP A 4 108.92 -52.71 -66.07
C ASP A 4 107.97 -53.92 -66.07
N HIS A 5 108.34 -54.95 -65.31
CA HIS A 5 107.48 -56.05 -64.86
C HIS A 5 108.30 -56.94 -63.92
N ASP A 6 108.58 -56.43 -62.72
CA ASP A 6 108.97 -57.28 -61.61
C ASP A 6 107.84 -58.26 -61.28
N ARG A 7 107.88 -59.46 -61.87
CA ARG A 7 107.16 -60.64 -61.33
C ARG A 7 107.90 -61.18 -60.12
N GLY A 8 108.17 -60.29 -59.18
CA GLY A 8 108.84 -60.58 -57.93
C GLY A 8 107.98 -61.54 -57.14
N MET A 9 108.48 -62.74 -56.91
CA MET A 9 108.09 -63.42 -55.67
C MET A 9 108.55 -62.51 -54.52
N PRO A 10 107.71 -62.24 -53.51
CA PRO A 10 107.86 -61.11 -52.59
C PRO A 10 108.97 -61.37 -51.55
N PHE A 11 110.21 -61.41 -52.03
CA PHE A 11 111.40 -61.84 -51.32
C PHE A 11 112.53 -60.82 -51.46
N THR A 12 112.95 -60.27 -50.34
CA THR A 12 114.13 -59.43 -50.18
C THR A 12 115.37 -60.22 -50.59
N ILE A 13 116.27 -59.62 -51.38
CA ILE A 13 117.52 -60.25 -51.79
C ILE A 13 118.63 -59.91 -50.78
N VAL A 14 119.13 -60.93 -50.08
CA VAL A 14 120.19 -60.79 -49.06
C VAL A 14 121.49 -61.41 -49.58
N ARG A 15 122.53 -60.57 -49.73
CA ARG A 15 123.85 -60.89 -50.33
C ARG A 15 123.82 -61.43 -51.78
N LYS A 16 123.36 -62.67 -51.98
CA LYS A 16 123.43 -63.42 -53.26
C LYS A 16 122.23 -64.38 -53.47
N GLY A 17 121.12 -64.16 -52.79
CA GLY A 17 119.89 -64.92 -52.97
C GLY A 17 118.72 -64.33 -52.20
N TYR A 18 117.53 -64.86 -52.41
CA TYR A 18 116.33 -64.51 -51.65
C TYR A 18 116.46 -64.87 -50.17
N ASP A 19 115.83 -64.08 -49.30
CA ASP A 19 115.73 -64.38 -47.87
C ASP A 19 115.02 -65.72 -47.65
N LYS A 20 115.69 -66.64 -46.96
CA LYS A 20 115.21 -68.03 -46.80
C LYS A 20 113.99 -68.12 -45.91
N ASP A 21 113.82 -67.19 -44.98
CA ASP A 21 112.70 -67.21 -44.05
C ASP A 21 111.48 -66.50 -44.65
N GLU A 22 111.65 -65.53 -45.55
CA GLU A 22 110.56 -65.02 -46.41
C GLU A 22 110.10 -66.09 -47.41
N VAL A 23 111.02 -66.78 -48.09
CA VAL A 23 110.71 -67.91 -48.97
C VAL A 23 109.93 -68.99 -48.23
N ARG A 24 110.39 -69.38 -47.02
CA ARG A 24 109.67 -70.34 -46.17
C ARG A 24 108.27 -69.83 -45.80
N ARG A 25 108.14 -68.61 -45.25
CA ARG A 25 106.84 -68.02 -44.89
C ARG A 25 105.85 -67.97 -46.06
N TYR A 26 106.32 -67.79 -47.29
CA TYR A 26 105.48 -67.84 -48.49
C TYR A 26 105.04 -69.25 -48.86
N TYR A 27 105.93 -70.25 -48.82
CA TYR A 27 105.54 -71.64 -49.06
C TYR A 27 104.62 -72.20 -47.97
N ASP A 28 104.87 -71.86 -46.70
CA ASP A 28 104.00 -72.24 -45.58
C ASP A 28 102.59 -71.62 -45.73
N ARG A 29 102.52 -70.37 -46.21
CA ARG A 29 101.26 -69.71 -46.57
C ARG A 29 100.58 -70.38 -47.77
N PHE A 30 101.32 -70.66 -48.83
CA PHE A 30 100.77 -71.25 -50.06
C PHE A 30 100.25 -72.68 -49.84
N ASP A 31 100.92 -73.49 -49.02
CA ASP A 31 100.42 -74.80 -48.59
C ASP A 31 99.16 -74.65 -47.70
N SER A 32 99.10 -73.62 -46.85
CA SER A 32 97.89 -73.30 -46.08
C SER A 32 96.72 -72.87 -46.98
N GLU A 33 96.96 -72.02 -47.99
CA GLU A 33 95.97 -71.59 -48.99
C GLU A 33 95.51 -72.76 -49.88
N LEU A 34 96.42 -73.67 -50.26
CA LEU A 34 96.11 -74.88 -51.02
C LEU A 34 95.25 -75.85 -50.20
N ARG A 35 95.56 -76.05 -48.91
CA ARG A 35 94.77 -76.88 -47.99
C ARG A 35 93.40 -76.29 -47.71
N LEU A 36 93.30 -74.96 -47.56
CA LEU A 36 92.02 -74.27 -47.46
C LEU A 36 91.18 -74.50 -48.73
N THR A 37 91.76 -74.23 -49.92
CA THR A 37 91.09 -74.44 -51.21
C THR A 37 90.65 -75.91 -51.41
N ALA A 38 91.45 -76.88 -50.98
CA ALA A 38 91.08 -78.29 -51.02
C ALA A 38 89.93 -78.63 -50.06
N THR A 39 89.95 -78.04 -48.86
CA THR A 39 88.86 -78.18 -47.85
C THR A 39 87.56 -77.56 -48.36
N ASP A 40 87.62 -76.36 -48.94
CA ASP A 40 86.48 -75.66 -49.53
C ASP A 40 85.91 -76.42 -50.72
N ARG A 41 86.77 -76.98 -51.59
CA ARG A 41 86.36 -77.87 -52.69
C ARG A 41 85.65 -79.11 -52.16
N ASP A 42 86.18 -79.77 -51.13
CA ASP A 42 85.64 -81.02 -50.62
C ASP A 42 84.35 -80.81 -49.80
N ALA A 43 84.22 -79.66 -49.14
CA ALA A 43 82.97 -79.18 -48.54
C ALA A 43 81.92 -78.84 -49.61
N ALA A 44 82.27 -78.11 -50.67
CA ALA A 44 81.37 -77.83 -51.78
C ALA A 44 80.95 -79.12 -52.51
N ALA A 45 81.85 -80.09 -52.68
CA ALA A 45 81.55 -81.40 -53.23
C ALA A 45 80.65 -82.24 -52.30
N ALA A 46 80.73 -82.06 -50.98
CA ALA A 46 79.80 -82.68 -50.03
C ALA A 46 78.41 -82.03 -50.12
N GLN A 47 78.33 -80.70 -50.13
CA GLN A 47 77.08 -79.95 -50.34
C GLN A 47 76.41 -80.31 -51.67
N ALA A 48 77.18 -80.48 -52.75
CA ALA A 48 76.65 -80.90 -54.05
C ALA A 48 76.10 -82.33 -54.05
N ARG A 49 76.62 -83.24 -53.21
CA ARG A 49 76.06 -84.59 -53.01
C ARG A 49 74.80 -84.56 -52.17
N GLU A 50 74.80 -83.79 -51.08
CA GLU A 50 73.62 -83.58 -50.22
C GLU A 50 72.44 -83.00 -51.01
N LEU A 51 72.68 -81.94 -51.79
CA LEU A 51 71.67 -81.34 -52.67
C LEU A 51 71.22 -82.28 -53.80
N ALA A 52 72.04 -83.24 -54.22
CA ALA A 52 71.63 -84.25 -55.20
C ALA A 52 70.66 -85.27 -54.58
N ILE A 53 70.91 -85.70 -53.34
CA ILE A 53 70.03 -86.62 -52.59
C ILE A 53 68.68 -85.95 -52.32
N GLN A 54 68.67 -84.73 -51.76
CA GLN A 54 67.42 -83.99 -51.49
C GLN A 54 66.59 -83.72 -52.76
N LEU A 55 67.25 -83.60 -53.91
CA LEU A 55 66.62 -83.42 -55.22
C LEU A 55 66.18 -84.75 -55.87
N GLU A 56 66.68 -85.89 -55.40
CA GLU A 56 66.19 -87.24 -55.75
C GLU A 56 64.99 -87.60 -54.87
N ASP A 57 65.07 -87.40 -53.55
CA ASP A 57 63.95 -87.55 -52.60
C ASP A 57 62.72 -86.73 -53.04
N ALA A 58 62.92 -85.43 -53.34
CA ALA A 58 61.84 -84.56 -53.80
C ALA A 58 61.31 -84.91 -55.21
N ARG A 59 62.06 -85.66 -56.03
CA ARG A 59 61.55 -86.20 -57.31
C ARG A 59 60.67 -87.42 -57.08
N ASP A 60 61.08 -88.32 -56.19
CA ASP A 60 60.29 -89.50 -55.85
C ASP A 60 58.98 -89.11 -55.16
N GLU A 61 59.00 -88.12 -54.26
CA GLU A 61 57.78 -87.53 -53.67
C GLU A 61 56.87 -86.92 -54.76
N ILE A 62 57.42 -86.13 -55.68
CA ILE A 62 56.64 -85.55 -56.80
C ILE A 62 56.05 -86.64 -57.70
N ASP A 63 56.77 -87.71 -58.00
CA ASP A 63 56.29 -88.80 -58.83
C ASP A 63 55.31 -89.74 -58.10
N GLU A 64 55.40 -89.89 -56.78
CA GLU A 64 54.36 -90.52 -55.96
C GLU A 64 53.08 -89.69 -55.96
N LEU A 65 53.17 -88.39 -55.65
CA LEU A 65 52.04 -87.46 -55.70
C LEU A 65 51.38 -87.40 -57.09
N ARG A 66 52.16 -87.49 -58.18
CA ARG A 66 51.64 -87.60 -59.56
C ARG A 66 50.84 -88.88 -59.78
N ARG A 67 51.38 -90.05 -59.38
CA ARG A 67 50.68 -91.34 -59.50
C ARG A 67 49.35 -91.32 -58.75
N ASP A 68 49.31 -90.69 -57.57
CA ASP A 68 48.09 -90.53 -56.79
C ASP A 68 47.10 -89.52 -57.44
N VAL A 69 47.58 -88.40 -57.99
CA VAL A 69 46.75 -87.45 -58.76
C VAL A 69 46.16 -88.10 -60.02
N ASP A 70 46.94 -88.88 -60.78
CA ASP A 70 46.45 -89.61 -61.95
C ASP A 70 45.37 -90.64 -61.55
N ARG A 71 45.62 -91.39 -60.47
CA ARG A 71 44.68 -92.36 -59.88
C ARG A 71 43.37 -91.73 -59.41
N LEU A 72 43.40 -90.46 -58.97
CA LEU A 72 42.22 -89.68 -58.57
C LEU A 72 41.55 -88.93 -59.75
N SER A 73 42.27 -88.71 -60.85
CA SER A 73 41.77 -87.99 -62.04
C SER A 73 40.98 -88.89 -62.99
N VAL A 74 41.32 -90.18 -63.06
CA VAL A 74 40.54 -91.19 -63.78
C VAL A 74 39.21 -91.46 -63.06
N PRO A 75 38.07 -91.60 -63.76
CA PRO A 75 36.80 -92.00 -63.14
C PRO A 75 36.93 -93.34 -62.39
N PRO A 76 36.49 -93.45 -61.12
CA PRO A 76 36.77 -94.61 -60.29
C PRO A 76 35.99 -95.84 -60.76
N THR A 77 36.69 -96.79 -61.37
CA THR A 77 36.13 -98.08 -61.85
C THR A 77 36.14 -99.18 -60.79
N THR A 78 36.66 -98.90 -59.59
CA THR A 78 36.75 -99.85 -58.46
C THR A 78 36.01 -99.33 -57.22
N ALA A 79 35.41 -100.24 -56.46
CA ALA A 79 34.65 -99.90 -55.24
C ALA A 79 35.53 -99.24 -54.17
N GLU A 80 36.78 -99.67 -54.05
CA GLU A 80 37.75 -99.16 -53.08
C GLU A 80 38.11 -97.69 -53.35
N GLY A 81 38.39 -97.33 -54.60
CA GLY A 81 38.66 -95.95 -55.00
C GLY A 81 37.43 -95.02 -54.86
N MET A 82 36.21 -95.56 -55.01
CA MET A 82 35.00 -94.82 -54.67
C MET A 82 34.90 -94.57 -53.16
N SER A 83 35.13 -95.59 -52.32
CA SER A 83 35.11 -95.48 -50.86
C SER A 83 36.16 -94.50 -50.34
N GLU A 84 37.36 -94.50 -50.92
CA GLU A 84 38.45 -93.60 -50.55
C GLU A 84 38.16 -92.14 -50.96
N ARG A 85 37.59 -91.92 -52.15
CA ARG A 85 37.17 -90.56 -52.55
C ARG A 85 36.03 -90.04 -51.67
N ILE A 86 35.11 -90.91 -51.24
CA ILE A 86 34.04 -90.57 -50.30
C ILE A 86 34.62 -90.23 -48.92
N SER A 87 35.60 -90.97 -48.39
CA SER A 87 36.19 -90.64 -47.08
C SER A 87 37.00 -89.34 -47.11
N ARG A 88 37.76 -89.07 -48.18
CA ARG A 88 38.43 -87.77 -48.39
C ARG A 88 37.40 -86.63 -48.51
N MET A 89 36.29 -86.82 -49.22
CA MET A 89 35.23 -85.81 -49.38
C MET A 89 34.43 -85.56 -48.10
N LEU A 90 34.12 -86.60 -47.31
CA LEU A 90 33.49 -86.46 -45.99
C LEU A 90 34.41 -85.74 -45.00
N ARG A 91 35.72 -85.99 -45.06
CA ARG A 91 36.70 -85.26 -44.25
C ARG A 91 36.73 -83.78 -44.63
N LEU A 92 36.90 -83.47 -45.91
CA LEU A 92 36.90 -82.07 -46.39
C LEU A 92 35.60 -81.34 -46.03
N ALA A 93 34.43 -81.97 -46.18
CA ALA A 93 33.15 -81.40 -45.76
C ALA A 93 33.02 -81.24 -44.23
N SER A 94 33.69 -82.09 -43.44
CA SER A 94 33.76 -81.94 -41.97
C SER A 94 34.72 -80.84 -41.54
N ASP A 95 35.81 -80.65 -42.28
CA ASP A 95 36.78 -79.59 -42.04
C ASP A 95 36.16 -78.22 -42.44
N GLU A 96 35.53 -78.13 -43.62
CA GLU A 96 34.76 -76.96 -44.09
C GLU A 96 33.59 -76.62 -43.15
N ALA A 97 32.82 -77.62 -42.68
CA ALA A 97 31.77 -77.40 -41.70
C ALA A 97 32.31 -76.94 -40.32
N SER A 98 33.56 -77.28 -39.98
CA SER A 98 34.24 -76.78 -38.78
C SER A 98 34.70 -75.33 -38.97
N GLU A 99 35.25 -74.98 -40.12
CA GLU A 99 35.62 -73.61 -40.48
C GLU A 99 34.40 -72.67 -40.51
N VAL A 100 33.30 -73.11 -41.14
CA VAL A 100 32.04 -72.33 -41.19
C VAL A 100 31.47 -72.10 -39.80
N ARG A 101 31.57 -73.08 -38.88
CA ARG A 101 31.16 -72.89 -37.48
C ARG A 101 32.08 -71.94 -36.73
N ALA A 102 33.39 -72.16 -36.78
CA ALA A 102 34.37 -71.30 -36.13
C ALA A 102 34.26 -69.84 -36.59
N LYS A 103 33.99 -69.63 -37.89
CA LYS A 103 33.69 -68.30 -38.42
C LYS A 103 32.36 -67.76 -37.90
N ALA A 104 31.27 -68.52 -37.95
CA ALA A 104 29.97 -68.05 -37.45
C ALA A 104 30.00 -67.73 -35.93
N GLU A 105 30.78 -68.46 -35.15
CA GLU A 105 31.04 -68.22 -33.74
C GLU A 105 31.88 -66.95 -33.52
N ALA A 106 32.88 -66.68 -34.37
CA ALA A 106 33.67 -65.45 -34.35
C ALA A 106 32.84 -64.22 -34.76
N ASP A 107 32.13 -64.30 -35.89
CA ASP A 107 31.23 -63.25 -36.39
C ASP A 107 30.13 -62.91 -35.34
N ALA A 108 29.61 -63.93 -34.63
CA ALA A 108 28.66 -63.74 -33.54
C ALA A 108 29.29 -63.12 -32.28
N ALA A 109 30.52 -63.51 -31.91
CA ALA A 109 31.24 -62.93 -30.78
C ALA A 109 31.61 -61.46 -31.03
N GLU A 110 31.98 -61.09 -32.27
CA GLU A 110 32.17 -59.70 -32.66
C GLU A 110 30.86 -58.90 -32.54
N MET A 111 29.75 -59.43 -33.09
CA MET A 111 28.44 -58.78 -32.99
C MET A 111 27.99 -58.55 -31.55
N VAL A 112 28.20 -59.52 -30.64
CA VAL A 112 27.90 -59.37 -29.22
C VAL A 112 28.80 -58.30 -28.59
N SER A 113 30.11 -58.35 -28.83
CA SER A 113 31.07 -57.36 -28.29
C SER A 113 30.75 -55.93 -28.72
N VAL A 114 30.35 -55.72 -29.97
CA VAL A 114 29.90 -54.40 -30.47
C VAL A 114 28.60 -53.98 -29.79
N ALA A 115 27.60 -54.86 -29.68
CA ALA A 115 26.33 -54.55 -29.04
C ALA A 115 26.48 -54.25 -27.53
N GLU A 116 27.40 -54.92 -26.83
CA GLU A 116 27.74 -54.65 -25.43
C GLU A 116 28.41 -53.28 -25.28
N GLN A 117 29.41 -52.96 -26.11
CA GLN A 117 30.08 -51.65 -26.12
C GLN A 117 29.10 -50.50 -26.43
N GLU A 118 28.17 -50.68 -27.38
CA GLU A 118 27.12 -49.69 -27.65
C GLU A 118 26.14 -49.56 -26.47
N SER A 119 25.78 -50.67 -25.82
CA SER A 119 24.93 -50.64 -24.61
C SER A 119 25.59 -49.90 -23.45
N GLU A 120 26.88 -50.14 -23.19
CA GLU A 120 27.63 -49.43 -22.16
C GLU A 120 27.77 -47.94 -22.47
N ARG A 121 28.12 -47.59 -23.71
CA ARG A 121 28.18 -46.19 -24.19
C ARG A 121 26.85 -45.47 -24.02
N LEU A 122 25.73 -46.13 -24.34
CA LEU A 122 24.39 -45.57 -24.16
C LEU A 122 24.06 -45.41 -22.66
N ARG A 123 24.36 -46.39 -21.81
CA ARG A 123 24.17 -46.28 -20.36
C ARG A 123 24.95 -45.11 -19.77
N GLN A 124 26.23 -44.97 -20.11
CA GLN A 124 27.08 -43.85 -19.66
C GLN A 124 26.53 -42.48 -20.11
N LEU A 125 26.02 -42.40 -21.35
CA LEU A 125 25.38 -41.19 -21.87
C LEU A 125 24.09 -40.84 -21.12
N TYR A 126 23.24 -41.84 -20.85
CA TYR A 126 22.00 -41.63 -20.08
C TYR A 126 22.27 -41.28 -18.62
N GLU A 127 23.24 -41.92 -17.97
CA GLU A 127 23.67 -41.60 -16.60
C GLU A 127 24.13 -40.14 -16.50
N THR A 128 25.00 -39.72 -17.42
CA THR A 128 25.48 -38.31 -17.49
C THR A 128 24.33 -37.34 -17.73
N LYS A 129 23.34 -37.71 -18.55
CA LYS A 129 22.15 -36.88 -18.81
C LYS A 129 21.17 -36.85 -17.63
N MET A 130 21.10 -37.92 -16.83
CA MET A 130 20.34 -37.91 -15.59
C MET A 130 20.99 -37.01 -14.56
N SER A 131 22.31 -37.10 -14.33
CA SER A 131 23.01 -36.21 -13.39
C SER A 131 22.93 -34.75 -13.83
N GLU A 132 23.09 -34.43 -15.11
CA GLU A 132 22.87 -33.07 -15.64
C GLU A 132 21.45 -32.53 -15.35
N LEU A 133 20.43 -33.38 -15.43
CA LEU A 133 19.04 -32.99 -15.16
C LEU A 133 18.76 -32.84 -13.66
N GLU A 134 19.37 -33.67 -12.82
CA GLU A 134 19.27 -33.59 -11.36
C GLU A 134 20.00 -32.35 -10.82
N ASP A 135 21.22 -32.08 -11.28
CA ASP A 135 21.96 -30.84 -10.97
C ASP A 135 21.18 -29.60 -11.38
N ARG A 136 20.62 -29.61 -12.61
CA ARG A 136 19.81 -28.49 -13.12
C ARG A 136 18.51 -28.31 -12.34
N ARG A 137 17.85 -29.41 -11.95
CA ARG A 137 16.67 -29.36 -11.07
C ARG A 137 17.05 -28.76 -9.71
N ALA A 138 18.10 -29.25 -9.08
CA ALA A 138 18.57 -28.76 -7.78
C ALA A 138 19.00 -27.29 -7.84
N ALA A 139 19.55 -26.82 -8.96
CA ALA A 139 19.84 -25.41 -9.20
C ALA A 139 18.56 -24.57 -9.25
N LEU A 140 17.60 -24.95 -10.10
CA LEU A 140 16.32 -24.24 -10.23
C LEU A 140 15.49 -24.25 -8.94
N GLU A 141 15.54 -25.34 -8.17
CA GLU A 141 14.84 -25.48 -6.88
C GLU A 141 15.45 -24.54 -5.82
N ARG A 142 16.79 -24.43 -5.77
CA ARG A 142 17.51 -23.44 -4.93
C ARG A 142 17.24 -21.99 -5.36
N GLU A 143 17.29 -21.69 -6.66
CA GLU A 143 16.99 -20.35 -7.20
C GLU A 143 15.54 -19.94 -6.92
N HIS A 144 14.59 -20.88 -7.05
CA HIS A 144 13.19 -20.65 -6.72
C HIS A 144 12.98 -20.41 -5.22
N GLU A 145 13.59 -21.21 -4.34
CA GLU A 145 13.51 -21.00 -2.89
C GLU A 145 14.11 -19.65 -2.47
N GLN A 146 15.27 -19.28 -3.01
CA GLN A 146 15.90 -17.98 -2.75
C GLN A 146 15.02 -16.82 -3.25
N THR A 147 14.45 -16.93 -4.45
CA THR A 147 13.54 -15.91 -5.00
C THR A 147 12.26 -15.78 -4.16
N MET A 148 11.65 -16.90 -3.76
CA MET A 148 10.42 -16.92 -2.98
C MET A 148 10.63 -16.45 -1.54
N THR A 149 11.77 -16.77 -0.91
CA THR A 149 12.11 -16.26 0.43
C THR A 149 12.44 -14.77 0.39
N ALA A 150 13.19 -14.29 -0.60
CA ALA A 150 13.46 -12.87 -0.81
C ALA A 150 12.17 -12.07 -1.05
N ALA A 151 11.31 -12.52 -1.97
CA ALA A 151 10.04 -11.86 -2.28
C ALA A 151 9.06 -11.84 -1.09
N ARG A 152 9.02 -12.91 -0.28
CA ARG A 152 8.26 -12.92 0.99
C ARG A 152 8.83 -11.92 1.99
N ALA A 153 10.15 -11.90 2.20
CA ALA A 153 10.80 -10.98 3.13
C ALA A 153 10.69 -9.50 2.69
N GLU A 154 10.63 -9.23 1.38
CA GLU A 154 10.33 -7.90 0.83
C GLU A 154 8.86 -7.53 1.01
N GLY A 155 7.93 -8.43 0.69
CA GLY A 155 6.49 -8.23 0.93
C GLY A 155 6.17 -7.92 2.40
N THR A 156 6.77 -8.66 3.34
CA THR A 156 6.68 -8.37 4.78
C THR A 156 7.16 -6.96 5.11
N ARG A 157 8.37 -6.56 4.66
CA ARG A 157 8.93 -5.22 4.91
C ARG A 157 8.05 -4.10 4.32
N ILE A 158 7.46 -4.30 3.14
CA ILE A 158 6.53 -3.33 2.53
C ILE A 158 5.25 -3.19 3.36
N VAL A 159 4.67 -4.30 3.83
CA VAL A 159 3.47 -4.28 4.68
C VAL A 159 3.76 -3.65 6.04
N GLU A 160 4.89 -3.98 6.68
CA GLU A 160 5.32 -3.38 7.95
C GLU A 160 5.54 -1.87 7.83
N ALA A 161 6.22 -1.41 6.78
CA ALA A 161 6.43 0.02 6.52
C ALA A 161 5.11 0.76 6.25
N ALA A 162 4.20 0.16 5.47
CA ALA A 162 2.89 0.74 5.18
C ALA A 162 1.99 0.82 6.43
N VAL A 163 2.06 -0.18 7.32
CA VAL A 163 1.37 -0.18 8.62
C VAL A 163 1.96 0.90 9.54
N ALA A 164 3.29 1.00 9.64
CA ALA A 164 3.94 2.00 10.48
C ALA A 164 3.61 3.44 10.06
N GLU A 165 3.63 3.75 8.75
CA GLU A 165 3.28 5.09 8.25
C GLU A 165 1.76 5.36 8.35
N ARG A 166 0.89 4.35 8.16
CA ARG A 166 -0.56 4.47 8.46
C ARG A 166 -0.79 4.86 9.91
N ASP A 167 -0.14 4.18 10.85
CA ASP A 167 -0.37 4.37 12.29
C ASP A 167 0.21 5.70 12.77
N ARG A 168 1.35 6.11 12.21
CA ARG A 168 1.89 7.45 12.37
C ARG A 168 0.93 8.53 11.85
N LEU A 169 0.44 8.42 10.61
CA LEU A 169 -0.49 9.40 10.03
C LEU A 169 -1.83 9.45 10.78
N THR A 170 -2.27 8.32 11.34
CA THR A 170 -3.44 8.25 12.22
C THR A 170 -3.20 9.01 13.52
N ALA A 171 -2.09 8.76 14.22
CA ALA A 171 -1.72 9.46 15.45
C ALA A 171 -1.51 10.97 15.21
N GLU A 172 -0.87 11.35 14.10
CA GLU A 172 -0.73 12.76 13.71
C GLU A 172 -2.09 13.43 13.44
N ALA A 173 -3.05 12.71 12.82
CA ALA A 173 -4.40 13.23 12.57
C ALA A 173 -5.24 13.33 13.85
N GLU A 174 -5.09 12.38 14.78
CA GLU A 174 -5.75 12.39 16.09
C GLU A 174 -5.23 13.52 16.98
N ALA A 175 -3.91 13.73 17.04
CA ALA A 175 -3.30 14.86 17.73
C ALA A 175 -3.80 16.21 17.19
N LYS A 176 -3.86 16.36 15.85
CA LYS A 176 -4.40 17.57 15.19
C LYS A 176 -5.89 17.79 15.51
N ARG A 177 -6.70 16.72 15.56
CA ARG A 177 -8.12 16.79 15.97
C ARG A 177 -8.27 17.21 17.43
N ALA A 178 -7.49 16.62 18.33
CA ALA A 178 -7.51 16.93 19.76
C ALA A 178 -7.12 18.39 20.03
N GLN A 179 -6.07 18.89 19.36
CA GLN A 179 -5.67 20.30 19.45
C GLN A 179 -6.79 21.23 18.96
N VAL A 180 -7.36 21.00 17.77
CA VAL A 180 -8.44 21.84 17.22
C VAL A 180 -9.68 21.82 18.12
N GLN A 181 -10.00 20.68 18.74
CA GLN A 181 -11.09 20.59 19.71
C GLN A 181 -10.78 21.42 20.99
N GLN A 182 -9.57 21.33 21.53
CA GLN A 182 -9.13 22.12 22.69
C GLN A 182 -9.16 23.62 22.40
N ASP A 183 -8.60 24.05 21.27
CA ASP A 183 -8.58 25.46 20.86
C ASP A 183 -10.00 26.01 20.65
N PHE A 184 -10.90 25.19 20.09
CA PHE A 184 -12.32 25.51 19.94
C PHE A 184 -13.05 25.60 21.30
N GLU A 185 -12.80 24.67 22.22
CA GLU A 185 -13.39 24.69 23.56
C GLU A 185 -12.95 25.91 24.37
N ILE A 186 -11.66 26.26 24.35
CA ILE A 186 -11.12 27.48 24.97
C ILE A 186 -11.78 28.72 24.36
N THR A 187 -11.79 28.83 23.02
CA THR A 187 -12.39 29.96 22.30
C THR A 187 -13.89 30.10 22.60
N MET A 188 -14.63 28.99 22.68
CA MET A 188 -16.06 29.01 23.01
C MET A 188 -16.32 29.27 24.50
N ALA A 189 -15.47 28.79 25.41
CA ALA A 189 -15.55 29.12 26.84
C ALA A 189 -15.34 30.62 27.07
N GLU A 190 -14.30 31.22 26.47
CA GLU A 190 -14.09 32.67 26.47
C GLU A 190 -15.29 33.42 25.90
N ARG A 191 -15.81 32.99 24.75
CA ARG A 191 -16.92 33.70 24.07
C ARG A 191 -18.23 33.61 24.88
N ARG A 192 -18.46 32.48 25.57
CA ARG A 192 -19.56 32.32 26.54
C ARG A 192 -19.37 33.21 27.77
N ALA A 193 -18.17 33.25 28.35
CA ALA A 193 -17.87 34.10 29.51
C ALA A 193 -18.05 35.60 29.17
N LYS A 194 -17.54 36.05 28.01
CA LYS A 194 -17.73 37.41 27.49
C LYS A 194 -19.20 37.75 27.26
N ALA A 195 -20.00 36.81 26.75
CA ALA A 195 -21.44 37.00 26.57
C ALA A 195 -22.21 37.06 27.90
N LEU A 196 -21.88 36.20 28.87
CA LEU A 196 -22.48 36.22 30.21
C LEU A 196 -22.17 37.50 30.96
N ALA A 197 -20.91 37.96 30.93
CA ALA A 197 -20.51 39.23 31.54
C ALA A 197 -21.25 40.43 30.92
N ALA A 198 -21.45 40.45 29.60
CA ALA A 198 -22.23 41.50 28.94
C ALA A 198 -23.73 41.47 29.29
N ILE A 199 -24.30 40.28 29.56
CA ILE A 199 -25.68 40.14 30.07
C ILE A 199 -25.76 40.64 31.52
N GLU A 200 -24.81 40.29 32.38
CA GLU A 200 -24.75 40.76 33.77
C GLU A 200 -24.54 42.28 33.87
N GLU A 201 -23.69 42.86 33.02
CA GLU A 201 -23.52 44.31 32.88
C GLU A 201 -24.82 44.98 32.40
N LEU A 202 -25.51 44.42 31.40
CA LEU A 202 -26.79 44.95 30.94
C LEU A 202 -27.87 44.85 32.02
N GLU A 203 -27.95 43.74 32.74
CA GLU A 203 -28.89 43.54 33.85
C GLU A 203 -28.61 44.51 35.01
N THR A 204 -27.36 44.66 35.42
CA THR A 204 -26.98 45.55 36.54
C THR A 204 -27.21 47.02 36.19
N ASN A 205 -26.85 47.46 34.98
CA ASN A 205 -27.16 48.81 34.49
C ASN A 205 -28.67 49.03 34.38
N SER A 206 -29.44 48.08 33.83
CA SER A 206 -30.91 48.17 33.74
C SER A 206 -31.58 48.25 35.11
N LYS A 207 -31.15 47.41 36.08
CA LYS A 207 -31.61 47.47 37.48
C LYS A 207 -31.26 48.80 38.14
N ALA A 208 -30.06 49.33 37.91
CA ALA A 208 -29.65 50.63 38.43
C ALA A 208 -30.43 51.81 37.82
N GLU A 209 -30.71 51.79 36.51
CA GLU A 209 -31.58 52.78 35.87
C GLU A 209 -33.02 52.71 36.37
N ALA A 210 -33.59 51.50 36.48
CA ALA A 210 -34.94 51.30 37.02
C ALA A 210 -35.02 51.83 38.46
N HIS A 211 -34.04 51.53 39.31
CA HIS A 211 -33.96 52.04 40.67
C HIS A 211 -33.85 53.58 40.70
N ARG A 212 -32.99 54.19 39.87
CA ARG A 212 -32.88 55.66 39.76
C ARG A 212 -34.24 56.29 39.40
N ARG A 213 -34.86 55.81 38.32
CA ARG A 213 -36.18 56.27 37.84
C ARG A 213 -37.25 56.14 38.93
N LEU A 214 -37.28 55.03 39.68
CA LEU A 214 -38.17 54.85 40.82
C LEU A 214 -37.88 55.87 41.94
N THR A 215 -36.63 56.07 42.34
CA THR A 215 -36.29 57.05 43.39
C THR A 215 -36.59 58.49 43.01
N ASP A 216 -36.39 58.87 41.75
CA ASP A 216 -36.66 60.22 41.27
C ASP A 216 -38.16 60.46 41.11
N ALA A 217 -38.91 59.47 40.61
CA ALA A 217 -40.38 59.49 40.57
C ALA A 217 -40.99 59.56 41.98
N SER A 218 -40.47 58.80 42.95
CA SER A 218 -40.89 58.87 44.36
C SER A 218 -40.60 60.24 44.97
N ARG A 219 -39.43 60.83 44.72
CA ARG A 219 -39.06 62.16 45.22
C ARG A 219 -39.95 63.26 44.64
N GLU A 220 -40.26 63.18 43.35
CA GLU A 220 -41.17 64.11 42.67
C GLU A 220 -42.63 63.93 43.12
N ALA A 221 -43.09 62.69 43.33
CA ALA A 221 -44.41 62.41 43.90
C ALA A 221 -44.52 62.96 45.34
N GLN A 222 -43.49 62.77 46.18
CA GLN A 222 -43.44 63.32 47.53
C GLN A 222 -43.44 64.86 47.52
N ARG A 223 -42.68 65.49 46.61
CA ARG A 223 -42.70 66.95 46.40
C ARG A 223 -44.10 67.43 46.03
N ARG A 224 -44.77 66.78 45.07
CA ARG A 224 -46.14 67.13 44.66
C ARG A 224 -47.15 66.99 45.79
N LEU A 225 -47.06 65.90 46.56
CA LEU A 225 -47.88 65.69 47.76
C LEU A 225 -47.63 66.78 48.80
N GLN A 226 -46.38 67.14 49.10
CA GLN A 226 -46.06 68.22 50.03
C GLN A 226 -46.65 69.56 49.55
N VAL A 227 -46.44 69.94 48.28
CA VAL A 227 -46.98 71.20 47.73
C VAL A 227 -48.52 71.21 47.74
N ALA A 228 -49.16 70.07 47.44
CA ALA A 228 -50.62 69.94 47.51
C ALA A 228 -51.14 70.05 48.96
N THR A 229 -50.46 69.43 49.93
CA THR A 229 -50.77 69.55 51.36
C THR A 229 -50.59 70.99 51.84
N GLU A 230 -49.46 71.64 51.56
CA GLU A 230 -49.24 73.05 51.92
C GLU A 230 -50.29 73.99 51.30
N GLN A 231 -50.69 73.75 50.05
CA GLN A 231 -51.77 74.51 49.41
C GLN A 231 -53.14 74.23 50.05
N SER A 232 -53.41 72.98 50.45
CA SER A 232 -54.63 72.59 51.16
C SER A 232 -54.69 73.23 52.55
N GLU A 233 -53.61 73.17 53.31
CA GLU A 233 -53.48 73.80 54.63
C GLU A 233 -53.63 75.33 54.55
N ARG A 234 -53.02 75.99 53.56
CA ARG A 234 -53.23 77.43 53.31
C ARG A 234 -54.69 77.75 52.98
N LYS A 235 -55.36 76.95 52.13
CA LYS A 235 -56.79 77.11 51.83
C LYS A 235 -57.66 76.89 53.07
N ILE A 236 -57.35 75.90 53.91
CA ILE A 236 -58.06 75.61 55.16
C ILE A 236 -57.84 76.72 56.19
N ALA A 237 -56.63 77.29 56.29
CA ALA A 237 -56.33 78.42 57.16
C ALA A 237 -57.09 79.68 56.72
N HIS A 238 -57.01 80.05 55.45
CA HIS A 238 -57.75 81.17 54.86
C HIS A 238 -59.28 81.00 54.98
N ALA A 239 -59.81 79.78 54.82
CA ALA A 239 -61.22 79.49 55.03
C ALA A 239 -61.65 79.59 56.51
N LYS A 240 -60.77 79.26 57.47
CA LYS A 240 -61.00 79.48 58.91
C LYS A 240 -60.96 80.96 59.27
N GLU A 241 -60.03 81.71 58.68
CA GLU A 241 -59.90 83.16 58.83
C GLU A 241 -61.18 83.85 58.34
N LEU A 242 -61.59 83.60 57.09
CA LEU A 242 -62.89 84.06 56.55
C LEU A 242 -64.09 83.62 57.39
N ALA A 243 -64.09 82.40 57.95
CA ALA A 243 -65.18 81.93 58.79
C ALA A 243 -65.28 82.70 60.12
N GLU A 244 -64.15 83.07 60.73
CA GLU A 244 -64.13 83.90 61.93
C GLU A 244 -64.35 85.39 61.61
N GLU A 245 -63.91 85.91 60.46
CA GLU A 245 -64.33 87.23 59.97
C GLU A 245 -65.85 87.31 59.81
N LEU A 246 -66.45 86.31 59.15
CA LEU A 246 -67.91 86.20 59.00
C LEU A 246 -68.60 85.99 60.36
N ARG A 247 -67.97 85.32 61.33
CA ARG A 247 -68.48 85.20 62.70
C ARG A 247 -68.48 86.53 63.44
N VAL A 248 -67.38 87.29 63.35
CA VAL A 248 -67.23 88.62 63.96
C VAL A 248 -68.18 89.62 63.31
N LEU A 249 -68.33 89.57 61.98
CA LEU A 249 -69.27 90.40 61.22
C LEU A 249 -70.73 90.02 61.58
N ARG A 250 -71.05 88.72 61.67
CA ARG A 250 -72.36 88.25 62.15
C ARG A 250 -72.63 88.66 63.59
N SER A 251 -71.66 88.58 64.50
CA SER A 251 -71.86 89.03 65.89
C SER A 251 -71.99 90.55 65.99
N ARG A 252 -71.31 91.32 65.12
CA ARG A 252 -71.51 92.77 64.98
C ARG A 252 -72.91 93.09 64.45
N ILE A 253 -73.39 92.39 63.42
CA ILE A 253 -74.76 92.53 62.91
C ILE A 253 -75.79 92.14 63.99
N LEU A 254 -75.58 91.05 64.72
CA LEU A 254 -76.47 90.66 65.82
C LEU A 254 -76.46 91.67 66.98
N ALA A 255 -75.32 92.28 67.29
CA ALA A 255 -75.23 93.38 68.25
C ALA A 255 -75.93 94.67 67.72
N GLN A 256 -75.83 94.97 66.43
CA GLN A 256 -76.57 96.07 65.80
C GLN A 256 -78.07 95.80 65.77
N LEU A 257 -78.51 94.57 65.47
CA LEU A 257 -79.92 94.16 65.52
C LEU A 257 -80.46 94.10 66.96
N LEU A 258 -79.64 93.77 67.95
CA LEU A 258 -80.00 93.90 69.37
C LEU A 258 -80.04 95.37 69.83
N GLY A 259 -79.17 96.24 69.28
CA GLY A 259 -79.24 97.68 69.50
C GLY A 259 -80.50 98.30 68.90
N ILE A 260 -80.81 97.98 67.64
CA ILE A 260 -82.04 98.37 66.94
C ILE A 260 -83.25 97.77 67.65
N ARG A 261 -83.18 96.52 68.13
CA ARG A 261 -84.25 95.93 68.94
C ARG A 261 -84.39 96.65 70.29
N GLY A 262 -83.31 97.03 70.97
CA GLY A 262 -83.40 97.85 72.19
C GLY A 262 -84.01 99.24 71.93
N GLN A 263 -83.72 99.83 70.77
CA GLN A 263 -84.37 101.05 70.30
C GLN A 263 -85.86 100.80 70.02
N LEU A 264 -86.24 99.67 69.40
CA LEU A 264 -87.64 99.28 69.15
C LEU A 264 -88.40 98.85 70.42
N ASP A 265 -87.74 98.23 71.40
CA ASP A 265 -88.32 97.94 72.72
C ASP A 265 -88.46 99.24 73.55
N SER A 266 -87.75 100.33 73.17
CA SER A 266 -88.03 101.70 73.64
C SER A 266 -89.12 102.43 72.83
N VAL A 267 -89.51 101.95 71.64
CA VAL A 267 -90.58 102.56 70.84
C VAL A 267 -91.94 102.54 71.55
N PRO A 268 -92.37 101.50 72.30
CA PRO A 268 -93.55 101.60 73.17
C PRO A 268 -93.51 102.76 74.17
N ALA A 269 -92.34 103.09 74.72
CA ALA A 269 -92.17 104.22 75.63
C ALA A 269 -92.18 105.57 74.89
N MET A 270 -91.58 105.63 73.70
CA MET A 270 -91.62 106.83 72.83
C MET A 270 -93.02 107.06 72.25
N LEU A 271 -93.74 106.02 71.86
CA LEU A 271 -95.14 106.09 71.39
C LEU A 271 -96.07 106.58 72.50
N ALA A 272 -95.83 106.23 73.77
CA ALA A 272 -96.55 106.84 74.90
C ALA A 272 -96.31 108.36 75.03
N SER A 273 -95.25 108.91 74.45
CA SER A 273 -95.02 110.36 74.35
C SER A 273 -95.55 110.99 73.06
N VAL A 274 -95.65 110.23 71.96
CA VAL A 274 -96.13 110.68 70.65
C VAL A 274 -97.66 110.49 70.47
N ASN A 275 -98.31 109.62 71.25
CA ASN A 275 -99.77 109.48 71.36
C ASN A 275 -100.43 110.67 72.10
N ARG A 276 -99.88 111.87 71.89
CA ARG A 276 -100.41 113.16 72.33
C ARG A 276 -100.36 114.21 71.19
N GLU A 277 -99.91 113.83 69.99
CA GLU A 277 -99.64 114.78 68.90
C GLU A 277 -100.00 114.26 67.48
N SER A 278 -100.58 113.06 67.33
CA SER A 278 -100.99 112.52 66.01
C SER A 278 -102.15 111.51 66.05
N GLU A 279 -103.18 111.78 66.88
CA GLU A 279 -104.54 111.35 66.50
C GLU A 279 -105.01 112.25 65.33
N LEU A 280 -105.81 111.70 64.40
CA LEU A 280 -106.09 112.24 63.06
C LEU A 280 -104.86 112.11 62.13
N LEU A 281 -104.92 111.49 60.95
CA LEU A 281 -106.05 110.99 60.14
C LEU A 281 -105.88 109.47 59.90
N ASP A 282 -106.87 108.65 60.27
CA ASP A 282 -107.98 108.21 59.39
C ASP A 282 -107.50 107.53 58.10
N ASN A 283 -107.50 106.18 58.09
CA ASN A 283 -108.55 105.31 57.49
C ASN A 283 -108.44 105.26 55.94
N ALA A 284 -107.86 104.24 55.30
CA ALA A 284 -108.12 102.78 55.33
C ALA A 284 -109.40 102.36 54.59
N GLU A 285 -109.27 101.85 53.35
CA GLU A 285 -110.35 101.14 52.67
C GLU A 285 -109.87 100.14 51.58
N SER A 286 -110.71 99.14 51.32
CA SER A 286 -110.75 98.16 50.20
C SER A 286 -109.48 97.50 49.61
N SER A 287 -109.40 96.19 49.84
CA SER A 287 -108.64 95.16 49.10
C SER A 287 -109.13 94.93 47.65
N ALA A 288 -108.24 94.53 46.73
CA ALA A 288 -108.54 93.67 45.56
C ALA A 288 -107.28 93.07 44.87
N ALA A 289 -107.39 91.81 44.40
CA ALA A 289 -106.89 91.14 43.16
C ALA A 289 -105.67 91.65 42.32
N SER A 290 -105.16 90.94 41.30
CA SER A 290 -104.85 89.50 41.06
C SER A 290 -104.01 89.35 39.76
N ASP A 291 -103.33 88.20 39.59
CA ASP A 291 -102.86 87.58 38.33
C ASP A 291 -101.78 88.24 37.41
N GLY A 292 -101.05 87.37 36.69
CA GLY A 292 -100.15 87.63 35.54
C GLY A 292 -98.76 88.23 35.84
N GLU A 293 -97.72 88.14 34.98
CA GLU A 293 -97.25 87.19 33.97
C GLU A 293 -95.98 87.79 33.29
N SER A 294 -95.23 87.00 32.50
CA SER A 294 -93.97 87.34 31.77
C SER A 294 -92.72 87.53 32.67
N ALA A 295 -91.45 87.55 32.22
CA ALA A 295 -90.76 87.37 30.92
C ALA A 295 -89.25 87.08 31.20
N ASP A 296 -88.38 86.51 30.33
CA ASP A 296 -88.54 85.74 29.08
C ASP A 296 -87.19 85.00 28.72
N SER A 297 -87.13 84.37 27.55
CA SER A 297 -86.04 83.76 26.73
C SER A 297 -84.60 84.35 26.74
N GLY A 298 -83.58 83.74 26.10
CA GLY A 298 -83.45 82.51 25.29
C GLY A 298 -81.98 82.00 25.35
N ASP A 299 -81.40 81.15 24.50
CA ASP A 299 -81.73 80.43 23.24
C ASP A 299 -80.58 79.38 23.04
N GLY A 300 -80.66 78.23 22.36
CA GLY A 300 -81.71 77.51 21.63
C GLY A 300 -81.21 76.09 21.25
N SER A 301 -82.05 75.24 20.67
CA SER A 301 -81.72 73.89 20.16
C SER A 301 -81.80 73.86 18.60
N ASP A 302 -81.76 72.76 17.81
CA ASP A 302 -81.87 71.32 18.06
C ASP A 302 -81.33 70.46 16.85
N GLU A 303 -81.62 69.15 16.87
CA GLU A 303 -81.95 68.21 15.76
C GLU A 303 -82.21 68.77 14.32
N SER A 304 -82.13 68.02 13.20
CA SER A 304 -81.64 66.65 12.88
C SER A 304 -81.67 66.41 11.34
N ASP A 305 -81.16 65.26 10.85
CA ASP A 305 -81.82 64.28 9.94
C ASP A 305 -80.80 63.47 9.06
N SER A 306 -81.28 62.43 8.37
CA SER A 306 -80.55 61.28 7.77
C SER A 306 -80.78 61.21 6.22
N PRO A 307 -80.59 60.08 5.47
CA PRO A 307 -79.94 58.79 5.75
C PRO A 307 -79.00 58.27 4.61
N SER A 308 -78.57 57.00 4.76
CA SER A 308 -78.37 55.95 3.71
C SER A 308 -76.95 55.36 3.55
N ASP A 309 -76.89 54.01 3.59
CA ASP A 309 -76.08 53.06 2.79
C ASP A 309 -74.52 53.17 2.76
N GLU A 310 -73.73 52.08 2.68
CA GLU A 310 -73.97 50.63 2.83
C GLU A 310 -72.64 49.90 3.19
N GLN A 311 -72.72 48.58 3.40
CA GLN A 311 -71.67 47.55 3.20
C GLN A 311 -70.42 47.44 4.13
N LEU A 312 -70.36 46.24 4.74
CA LEU A 312 -69.21 45.48 5.25
C LEU A 312 -68.27 45.02 4.07
N PRO A 313 -67.08 44.39 4.28
CA PRO A 313 -66.65 43.66 5.48
C PRO A 313 -65.19 43.78 5.95
N ALA A 314 -64.96 43.14 7.10
CA ALA A 314 -63.72 42.94 7.84
C ALA A 314 -62.49 42.42 7.06
N ARG A 315 -61.31 42.62 7.69
CA ARG A 315 -60.34 41.52 7.84
C ARG A 315 -59.58 41.55 9.17
N THR A 316 -59.02 40.40 9.51
CA THR A 316 -58.44 40.03 10.80
C THR A 316 -56.92 40.32 10.87
N LYS A 317 -56.36 40.10 12.07
CA LYS A 317 -54.95 39.79 12.39
C LYS A 317 -54.12 39.25 11.22
#